data_AF-A0A1C4IA55-F1
#
_entry.id   AF-A0A1C4IA55-F1
#
_cell.length_a   1.000
_cell.length_b   1.000
_cell.length_c   1.000
_cell.angle_alpha   90.00
_cell.angle_beta   90.00
_cell.angle_gamma   90.00
#
_symmetry.space_group_name_H-M   'P 1'
#
loop_
_entity.id
_entity.type
_entity.pdbx_description
1 polymer ?
#
loop_
_entity_poly.entity_id
_entity_poly.type
_entity_poly.pdbx_seq_one_letter_code
_entity_poly.pdbx_strand_id
1 'polypeptide(L)'
;AEAGSRNGAFNLGLLLAREGGEPEAALWWRRAAEAGHGRAALRLGLFFARRGELEESQHWCDAAVAAGPGEVAERAGRLREALREELSA
;
A
#
# COMPACT_ATOMS: atom_id res chain seq x y z
N ALA A 1 6.61 -17.90 -11.81
CA ALA A 1 7.60 -17.49 -10.78
C ALA A 1 7.31 -16.12 -10.14
N GLU A 2 6.40 -15.29 -10.70
CA GLU A 2 6.16 -13.91 -10.26
C GLU A 2 5.53 -13.77 -8.87
N ALA A 3 4.63 -14.69 -8.48
CA ALA A 3 4.00 -14.68 -7.16
C ALA A 3 5.02 -14.83 -6.00
N GLY A 4 6.12 -15.57 -6.22
CA GLY A 4 7.19 -15.71 -5.24
C GLY A 4 7.98 -14.42 -5.04
N SER A 5 8.21 -13.66 -6.12
CA SER A 5 8.94 -12.39 -6.09
C SER A 5 8.16 -11.31 -5.34
N ARG A 6 6.85 -11.16 -5.60
CA ARG A 6 6.02 -10.16 -4.91
C ARG A 6 5.79 -10.48 -3.44
N ASN A 7 5.58 -11.75 -3.09
CA ASN A 7 5.42 -12.16 -1.68
C ASN A 7 6.73 -11.98 -0.91
N GLY A 8 7.87 -12.31 -1.54
CA GLY A 8 9.19 -12.07 -0.95
C GLY A 8 9.45 -10.59 -0.68
N ALA A 9 9.20 -9.73 -1.67
CA ALA A 9 9.31 -8.28 -1.52
C ALA A 9 8.38 -7.74 -0.41
N PHE A 10 7.12 -8.20 -0.36
CA PHE A 10 6.20 -7.82 0.71
C PHE A 10 6.72 -8.22 2.11
N ASN A 11 7.18 -9.46 2.27
CA ASN A 11 7.69 -9.96 3.54
C ASN A 11 8.95 -9.20 3.98
N LEU A 12 9.87 -8.87 3.06
CA LEU A 12 11.05 -8.06 3.38
C LEU A 12 10.66 -6.66 3.86
N GLY A 13 9.68 -6.02 3.20
CA GLY A 13 9.15 -4.74 3.68
C GLY A 13 8.55 -4.83 5.09
N LEU A 14 7.84 -5.92 5.42
CA LEU A 14 7.34 -6.14 6.78
C LEU A 14 8.46 -6.30 7.83
N LEU A 15 9.58 -6.93 7.46
CA LEU A 15 10.74 -7.07 8.35
C LEU A 15 11.40 -5.71 8.61
N LEU A 16 11.68 -4.96 7.55
CA LEU A 16 12.30 -3.63 7.66
C LEU A 16 11.46 -2.65 8.47
N ALA A 17 10.13 -2.65 8.27
CA ALA A 17 9.23 -1.81 9.06
C ALA A 17 9.24 -2.17 10.56
N ARG A 18 9.41 -3.46 10.90
CA ARG A 18 9.54 -3.90 12.30
C ARG A 18 10.85 -3.44 12.93
N GLU A 19 11.89 -3.28 12.12
CA GLU A 19 13.21 -2.77 12.54
C GLU A 19 13.28 -1.23 12.52
N GLY A 20 12.17 -0.55 12.24
CA GLY A 20 12.09 0.92 12.19
C GLY A 20 12.47 1.54 10.85
N GLY A 21 12.87 0.74 9.86
CA GLY A 21 13.17 1.15 8.48
C GLY A 21 11.92 1.29 7.62
N GLU A 22 10.99 2.17 8.01
CA GLU A 22 9.73 2.37 7.28
C GLU A 22 9.93 2.95 5.86
N PRO A 23 10.84 3.92 5.61
CA PRO A 23 11.16 4.36 4.25
C PRO A 23 11.71 3.23 3.36
N GLU A 24 12.60 2.39 3.90
CA GLU A 24 13.17 1.24 3.20
C GLU A 24 12.09 0.18 2.94
N ALA A 25 11.19 -0.04 3.90
CA ALA A 25 10.04 -0.92 3.73
C ALA A 25 9.14 -0.48 2.58
N ALA A 26 8.91 0.83 2.43
CA ALA A 26 8.11 1.38 1.35
C ALA A 26 8.69 1.05 -0.04
N LEU A 27 10.02 0.99 -0.19
CA LEU A 27 10.65 0.57 -1.46
C LEU A 27 10.30 -0.89 -1.83
N TRP A 28 10.25 -1.78 -0.83
CA TRP A 28 9.91 -3.18 -1.04
C TRP A 28 8.42 -3.40 -1.22
N TRP A 29 7.58 -2.68 -0.48
CA TRP A 29 6.15 -2.68 -0.71
C TRP A 29 5.80 -2.15 -2.10
N ARG A 30 6.49 -1.11 -2.60
CA ARG A 30 6.32 -0.60 -3.97
C ARG A 30 6.55 -1.69 -5.00
N ARG A 31 7.69 -2.39 -4.94
CA ARG A 31 7.98 -3.52 -5.85
C ARG A 31 6.90 -4.60 -5.81
N ALA A 32 6.43 -4.96 -4.61
CA ALA A 32 5.37 -5.95 -4.46
C ALA A 32 4.03 -5.44 -5.03
N ALA A 33 3.67 -4.19 -4.77
CA ALA A 33 2.43 -3.57 -5.22
C ALA A 33 2.38 -3.40 -6.74
N GLU A 34 3.49 -2.97 -7.36
CA GLU A 34 3.67 -2.92 -8.82
C GLU A 34 3.51 -4.30 -9.47
N ALA A 35 3.86 -5.37 -8.75
CA ALA A 35 3.62 -6.77 -9.14
C ALA A 35 2.22 -7.31 -8.73
N GLY A 36 1.28 -6.43 -8.39
CA GLY A 36 -0.12 -6.77 -8.09
C GLY A 36 -0.34 -7.34 -6.70
N HIS A 37 0.50 -7.04 -5.71
CA HIS A 37 0.28 -7.48 -4.33
C HIS A 37 -0.59 -6.48 -3.55
N GLY A 38 -1.91 -6.72 -3.47
CA GLY A 38 -2.85 -5.76 -2.87
C GLY A 38 -2.58 -5.38 -1.40
N ARG A 39 -2.08 -6.31 -0.57
CA ARG A 39 -1.67 -5.97 0.81
C ARG A 39 -0.47 -5.01 0.86
N ALA A 40 0.40 -5.04 -0.15
CA ALA A 40 1.55 -4.14 -0.24
C ALA A 40 1.09 -2.75 -0.71
N ALA A 41 0.17 -2.71 -1.67
CA ALA A 41 -0.48 -1.46 -2.09
C ALA A 41 -1.19 -0.76 -0.91
N LEU A 42 -1.92 -1.49 -0.07
CA LEU A 42 -2.53 -0.90 1.14
C LEU A 42 -1.49 -0.33 2.12
N ARG A 43 -0.32 -0.98 2.28
CA ARG A 43 0.77 -0.46 3.12
C ARG A 43 1.33 0.86 2.57
N LEU A 44 1.48 0.97 1.25
CA LEU A 44 1.88 2.21 0.58
C LEU A 44 0.83 3.31 0.76
N GLY A 45 -0.46 2.98 0.57
CA GLY A 45 -1.55 3.95 0.81
C GLY A 45 -1.46 4.55 2.21
N LEU A 46 -1.33 3.71 3.24
CA LEU A 46 -1.16 4.17 4.62
C LEU A 46 0.14 4.96 4.85
N PHE A 47 1.23 4.56 4.19
CA PHE A 47 2.51 5.25 4.28
C PHE A 47 2.42 6.68 3.74
N PHE A 48 1.83 6.87 2.55
CA PHE A 48 1.66 8.17 1.93
C PHE A 48 0.63 9.04 2.65
N ALA A 49 -0.48 8.46 3.11
CA ALA A 49 -1.48 9.17 3.91
C ALA A 49 -0.87 9.84 5.15
N ARG A 50 -0.04 9.12 5.91
CA ARG A 50 0.63 9.68 7.10
C ARG A 50 1.63 10.80 6.80
N ARG A 51 2.07 10.92 5.55
CA ARG A 51 2.98 11.95 5.07
C ARG A 51 2.23 13.14 4.43
N GLY A 52 0.90 13.08 4.36
CA GLY A 52 0.08 14.08 3.67
C GLY A 52 0.17 14.00 2.14
N GLU A 53 0.75 12.93 1.59
CA GLU A 53 0.89 12.69 0.16
C GLU A 53 -0.41 12.01 -0.34
N LEU A 54 -1.49 12.80 -0.39
CA LEU A 54 -2.86 12.27 -0.55
C LEU A 54 -3.12 11.66 -1.93
N GLU A 55 -2.53 12.23 -2.99
CA GLU A 55 -2.66 11.72 -4.36
C GLU A 55 -2.01 10.33 -4.51
N GLU A 56 -0.77 10.18 -4.04
CA GLU A 56 -0.07 8.90 -4.00
C GLU A 56 -0.82 7.89 -3.14
N SER A 57 -1.32 8.33 -1.98
CA SER A 57 -2.13 7.48 -1.12
C SER A 57 -3.36 6.94 -1.85
N GLN A 58 -4.08 7.80 -2.57
CA GLN A 58 -5.25 7.43 -3.35
C GLN A 58 -4.90 6.44 -4.47
N HIS A 59 -3.82 6.69 -5.21
CA HIS A 59 -3.33 5.78 -6.25
C HIS A 59 -3.08 4.36 -5.71
N TRP A 60 -2.41 4.24 -4.56
CA TRP A 60 -2.14 2.94 -3.97
C TRP A 60 -3.37 2.29 -3.32
N CYS A 61 -4.33 3.08 -2.84
CA CYS A 61 -5.62 2.54 -2.40
C CYS A 61 -6.39 1.94 -3.57
N ASP A 62 -6.40 2.57 -4.74
CA ASP A 62 -7.02 2.01 -5.95
C ASP A 62 -6.39 0.68 -6.37
N ALA A 63 -5.05 0.61 -6.36
CA ALA A 63 -4.33 -0.64 -6.61
C ALA A 63 -4.65 -1.73 -5.57
N ALA A 64 -4.81 -1.36 -4.29
CA ALA A 64 -5.19 -2.29 -3.23
C ALA A 64 -6.62 -2.82 -3.36
N VAL A 65 -7.57 -1.97 -3.79
CA VAL A 65 -8.95 -2.37 -4.12
C VAL A 65 -8.96 -3.37 -5.27
N ALA A 66 -8.17 -3.12 -6.32
CA ALA A 66 -8.13 -3.97 -7.51
C ALA A 66 -7.46 -5.33 -7.28
N ALA A 67 -6.42 -5.40 -6.44
CA ALA A 67 -5.55 -6.58 -6.31
C ALA A 67 -5.58 -7.27 -4.94
N GLY A 68 -6.29 -6.71 -3.95
CA GLY A 68 -6.37 -7.24 -2.59
C GLY A 68 -7.50 -8.24 -2.39
N PRO A 69 -7.40 -9.15 -1.39
CA PRO A 69 -8.55 -9.90 -0.90
C PRO A 69 -9.60 -8.93 -0.31
N GLY A 70 -10.85 -9.41 -0.13
CA GLY A 70 -11.99 -8.57 0.27
C GLY A 70 -11.72 -7.63 1.45
N GLU A 71 -11.09 -8.12 2.52
CA GLU A 71 -10.72 -7.31 3.70
C GLU A 71 -9.78 -6.14 3.37
N VAL A 72 -8.87 -6.32 2.41
CA VAL A 72 -7.88 -5.32 1.98
C VAL A 72 -8.55 -4.31 1.09
N ALA A 73 -9.37 -4.77 0.13
CA ALA A 73 -10.12 -3.91 -0.75
C ALA A 73 -11.10 -3.02 0.02
N GLU A 74 -11.81 -3.58 1.00
CA GLU A 74 -12.74 -2.83 1.86
C GLU A 74 -12.00 -1.75 2.66
N ARG A 75 -10.87 -2.11 3.28
CA ARG A 75 -10.06 -1.16 4.05
C ARG A 75 -9.45 -0.06 3.17
N ALA A 76 -8.97 -0.41 1.98
CA ALA A 76 -8.46 0.56 1.01
C ALA A 76 -9.56 1.48 0.48
N GLY A 77 -10.77 0.94 0.26
CA GLY A 77 -11.95 1.72 -0.15
C GLY A 77 -12.30 2.80 0.86
N ARG A 78 -12.38 2.45 2.15
CA ARG A 78 -12.62 3.44 3.23
C ARG A 78 -11.54 4.51 3.30
N LEU A 79 -10.27 4.12 3.21
CA LEU A 79 -9.17 5.08 3.21
C LEU A 79 -9.27 6.02 2.00
N ARG A 80 -9.55 5.48 0.81
CA ARG A 80 -9.76 6.28 -0.40
C ARG A 80 -10.89 7.28 -0.26
N GLU A 81 -12.01 6.88 0.33
CA GLU A 81 -13.16 7.76 0.56
C GLU A 81 -12.80 8.93 1.48
N ALA A 82 -12.15 8.64 2.62
CA ALA A 82 -11.67 9.67 3.53
C ALA A 82 -10.71 10.66 2.84
N LEU A 83 -9.80 10.17 1.99
CA LEU A 83 -8.87 11.03 1.24
C LEU A 83 -9.58 11.91 0.22
N ARG A 84 -10.69 11.45 -0.40
CA ARG A 84 -11.47 12.27 -1.34
C ARG A 84 -12.13 13.44 -0.63
N GLU A 85 -12.67 13.20 0.55
CA GLU A 85 -13.27 14.25 1.37
C GLU A 85 -12.23 15.33 1.70
N GLU A 86 -11.03 14.91 2.13
CA GLU A 86 -9.94 15.83 2.48
C GLU A 86 -9.38 16.61 1.27
N LEU A 87 -9.26 15.98 0.10
CA LEU A 87 -8.85 16.66 -1.14
C LEU A 87 -9.89 17.64 -1.69
N SER A 88 -11.16 17.48 -1.27
CA SER A 88 -12.27 18.33 -1.73
C SER A 88 -12.60 19.49 -0.78
N ALA A 89 -11.96 19.56 0.39
CA ALA A 89 -12.15 20.57 1.43
C ALA A 89 -11.26 21.80 1.20
#